data_AF-A0A7V2VJD6-F1
#
_entry.id   AF-A0A7V2VJD6-F1
#
_cell.length_a   1.000
_cell.length_b   1.000
_cell.length_c   1.000
_cell.angle_alpha   90.00
_cell.angle_beta   90.00
_cell.angle_gamma   90.00
#
_symmetry.space_group_name_H-M   'P 1'
#
loop_
_entity.id
_entity.type
_entity.pdbx_description
1 polymer ?
#
loop_
_entity_poly.entity_id
_entity_poly.type
_entity_poly.pdbx_seq_one_letter_code
_entity_poly.pdbx_strand_id
1 'polypeptide(L)'
;MRNSKRDTLSNWLCWTELDSPPSTRRQDQWRAGVAVVATTLLLTVDAYHTFFGSQLPTRTLLYLVIPLLIVLLIFRESPARYGFRIGDWRAGLVLTAIGWIGAAAVVLAVRKTASFRTYYGQAAVGRLPFWLADGIELFGWEFLFRGFLLFALYRACGPLAILLQAVPFALAHIGKPELETLSCIFGGAFFGYVAWRTRSFLYPFLIHWLLTSLMTWATNLG
;
A
#
# COMPACT_ATOMS: atom_id res chain seq x y z
N MET A 1 -6.12 8.82 -35.62
CA MET A 1 -5.09 9.13 -34.59
C MET A 1 -5.32 10.53 -34.05
N ARG A 2 -6.23 10.68 -33.07
CA ARG A 2 -6.53 11.97 -32.44
C ARG A 2 -6.25 11.79 -30.94
N ASN A 3 -5.19 12.47 -30.49
CA ASN A 3 -5.18 13.19 -29.22
C ASN A 3 -4.73 12.49 -27.91
N SER A 4 -3.56 11.83 -27.87
CA SER A 4 -2.93 11.42 -26.59
C SER A 4 -2.32 12.59 -25.79
N LYS A 5 -2.11 13.77 -26.40
CA LYS A 5 -1.52 14.95 -25.73
C LYS A 5 -2.52 15.82 -24.95
N ARG A 6 -3.82 15.81 -25.28
CA ARG A 6 -4.82 16.55 -24.48
C ARG A 6 -5.25 15.79 -23.22
N ASP A 7 -5.21 14.46 -23.23
CA ASP A 7 -5.57 13.64 -22.06
C ASP A 7 -4.50 13.68 -20.96
N THR A 8 -3.24 13.95 -21.32
CA THR A 8 -2.18 14.22 -20.35
C THR A 8 -2.31 15.63 -19.79
N LEU A 9 -2.53 16.65 -20.63
CA LEU A 9 -2.70 18.03 -20.17
C LEU A 9 -3.97 18.24 -19.31
N SER A 10 -5.07 17.53 -19.59
CA SER A 10 -6.28 17.58 -18.75
C SER A 10 -6.06 16.94 -17.38
N ASN A 11 -5.24 15.90 -17.29
CA ASN A 11 -4.83 15.32 -16.01
C ASN A 11 -3.92 16.25 -15.20
N TRP A 12 -3.07 17.06 -15.85
CA TRP A 12 -2.29 18.10 -15.18
C TRP A 12 -3.14 19.29 -14.74
N LEU A 13 -4.11 19.73 -15.55
CA LEU A 13 -5.04 20.82 -15.25
C LEU A 13 -6.13 20.44 -14.22
N CYS A 14 -6.37 19.15 -13.97
CA CYS A 14 -7.22 18.70 -12.86
C CYS A 14 -6.57 18.93 -11.48
N TRP A 15 -5.26 19.19 -11.43
CA TRP A 15 -4.48 19.40 -10.20
C TRP A 15 -3.86 20.80 -10.10
N THR A 16 -4.28 21.77 -10.93
CA THR A 16 -3.97 23.19 -10.72
C THR A 16 -4.80 23.77 -9.55
N GLU A 17 -4.73 23.09 -8.41
CA GLU A 17 -5.22 23.48 -7.09
C GLU A 17 -4.07 24.11 -6.28
N LEU A 18 -3.07 24.71 -6.94
CA LEU A 18 -2.02 25.48 -6.27
C LEU A 18 -2.50 26.86 -5.77
N ASP A 19 -3.74 27.24 -6.09
CA ASP A 19 -4.46 28.36 -5.47
C ASP A 19 -5.58 27.88 -4.52
N SER A 20 -5.38 26.74 -3.87
CA SER A 20 -6.25 26.29 -2.78
C SER A 20 -6.30 27.35 -1.67
N PRO A 21 -7.49 27.81 -1.23
CA PRO A 21 -7.61 28.85 -0.21
C PRO A 21 -6.91 28.43 1.09
N PRO A 22 -6.43 29.37 1.92
CA PRO A 22 -5.63 29.05 3.11
C PRO A 22 -6.31 28.07 4.09
N SER A 23 -7.65 28.04 4.13
CA SER A 23 -8.43 27.15 4.97
C SER A 23 -8.33 25.67 4.56
N THR A 24 -8.28 25.36 3.26
CA THR A 24 -8.14 23.97 2.78
C THR A 24 -6.71 23.46 2.98
N ARG A 25 -5.70 24.31 2.76
CA ARG A 25 -4.29 23.99 3.06
C ARG A 25 -4.07 23.61 4.53
N ARG A 26 -4.64 24.39 5.46
CA ARG A 26 -4.55 24.07 6.90
C ARG A 26 -5.25 22.74 7.21
N GLN A 27 -6.41 22.49 6.58
CA GLN A 27 -7.14 21.25 6.78
C GLN A 27 -6.36 20.01 6.33
N ASP A 28 -5.73 20.09 5.16
CA ASP A 28 -4.96 18.97 4.63
C ASP A 28 -3.67 18.72 5.43
N GLN A 29 -3.03 19.76 5.96
CA GLN A 29 -1.85 19.64 6.82
C GLN A 29 -2.12 18.88 8.13
N TRP A 30 -3.20 19.21 8.87
CA TRP A 30 -3.47 18.51 10.13
C TRP A 30 -3.92 17.07 9.89
N ARG A 31 -4.67 16.81 8.80
CA ARG A 31 -5.06 15.44 8.42
C ARG A 31 -3.86 14.59 8.07
N ALA A 32 -2.90 15.14 7.34
CA ALA A 32 -1.62 14.50 7.08
C ALA A 32 -0.86 14.20 8.39
N GLY A 33 -0.80 15.17 9.31
CA GLY A 33 -0.21 14.97 10.65
C GLY A 33 -0.88 13.84 11.43
N VAL A 34 -2.22 13.82 11.49
CA VAL A 34 -2.99 12.75 12.14
C VAL A 34 -2.73 11.41 11.45
N ALA A 35 -2.69 11.36 10.12
CA ALA A 35 -2.45 10.11 9.40
C ALA A 35 -1.06 9.53 9.67
N VAL A 36 -0.03 10.39 9.75
CA VAL A 36 1.33 9.97 10.13
C VAL A 36 1.36 9.44 11.56
N VAL A 37 0.85 10.21 12.53
CA VAL A 37 0.82 9.80 13.95
C VAL A 37 0.04 8.51 14.14
N ALA A 38 -1.16 8.42 13.55
CA ALA A 38 -2.00 7.23 13.63
C ALA A 38 -1.30 6.02 13.00
N THR A 39 -0.71 6.16 11.81
CA THR A 39 0.01 5.04 11.18
C THR A 39 1.15 4.54 12.06
N THR A 40 1.96 5.44 12.62
CA THR A 40 3.06 5.07 13.52
C THR A 40 2.55 4.36 14.78
N LEU A 41 1.51 4.88 15.42
CA LEU A 41 0.93 4.26 16.61
C LEU A 41 0.34 2.88 16.32
N LEU A 42 -0.39 2.74 15.20
CA LEU A 42 -1.00 1.47 14.81
C LEU A 42 0.06 0.39 14.53
N LEU A 43 1.14 0.74 13.82
CA LEU A 43 2.28 -0.15 13.61
C LEU A 43 2.99 -0.51 14.93
N THR A 44 3.14 0.47 15.83
CA THR A 44 3.75 0.24 17.14
C THR A 44 2.89 -0.70 17.98
N VAL A 45 1.57 -0.51 17.99
CA VAL A 45 0.64 -1.38 18.72
C VAL A 45 0.67 -2.81 18.17
N ASP A 46 0.66 -3.01 16.84
CA ASP A 46 0.77 -4.35 16.23
C ASP A 46 2.07 -5.05 16.62
N ALA A 47 3.17 -4.30 16.81
CA ALA A 47 4.45 -4.86 17.23
C ALA A 47 4.46 -5.40 18.67
N TYR A 48 3.58 -4.92 19.55
CA TYR A 48 3.54 -5.32 20.97
C TYR A 48 2.30 -6.13 21.36
N HIS A 49 1.22 -6.04 20.57
CA HIS A 49 -0.09 -6.55 20.99
C HIS A 49 -0.73 -7.41 19.90
N THR A 50 -1.31 -8.52 20.33
CA THR A 50 -2.24 -9.32 19.54
C THR A 50 -3.59 -9.30 20.24
N PHE A 51 -4.59 -8.74 19.59
CA PHE A 51 -5.97 -8.75 20.04
C PHE A 51 -6.67 -10.05 19.63
N PHE A 52 -7.66 -10.47 20.42
CA PHE A 52 -8.51 -11.64 20.12
C PHE A 52 -7.72 -12.94 19.90
N GLY A 53 -6.49 -13.03 20.45
CA GLY A 53 -5.62 -14.21 20.32
C GLY A 53 -5.13 -14.52 18.91
N SER A 54 -5.32 -13.64 17.92
CA SER A 54 -4.92 -13.89 16.53
C SER A 54 -4.52 -12.62 15.76
N GLN A 55 -3.54 -12.75 14.85
CA GLN A 55 -3.00 -11.61 14.09
C GLN A 55 -4.01 -11.08 13.05
N LEU A 56 -4.76 -11.96 12.39
CA LEU A 56 -5.73 -11.58 11.37
C LEU A 56 -6.76 -10.53 11.85
N PRO A 57 -7.55 -10.76 12.91
CA PRO A 57 -8.49 -9.74 13.41
C PRO A 57 -7.78 -8.54 14.03
N THR A 58 -6.59 -8.72 14.62
CA THR A 58 -5.75 -7.62 15.12
C THR A 58 -5.42 -6.65 14.00
N ARG A 59 -4.81 -7.14 12.92
CA ARG A 59 -4.40 -6.33 11.77
C ARG A 59 -5.58 -5.81 10.97
N THR A 60 -6.68 -6.57 10.89
CA THR A 60 -7.93 -6.06 10.30
C THR A 60 -8.45 -4.86 11.09
N LEU A 61 -8.46 -4.94 12.42
CA LEU A 61 -8.86 -3.82 13.26
C LEU A 61 -7.90 -2.63 13.10
N LEU A 62 -6.59 -2.87 13.22
CA LEU A 62 -5.58 -1.81 13.24
C LEU A 62 -5.37 -1.15 11.88
N TYR A 63 -5.36 -1.91 10.78
CA TYR A 63 -4.95 -1.41 9.46
C TYR A 63 -6.12 -1.11 8.53
N LEU A 64 -7.31 -1.66 8.81
CA LEU A 64 -8.51 -1.37 8.03
C LEU A 64 -9.53 -0.55 8.82
N VAL A 65 -10.02 -1.09 9.94
CA VAL A 65 -11.16 -0.53 10.66
C VAL A 65 -10.83 0.83 11.28
N ILE A 66 -9.76 0.93 12.08
CA ILE A 66 -9.41 2.18 12.75
C ILE A 66 -9.10 3.30 11.73
N PRO A 67 -8.25 3.12 10.70
CA PRO A 67 -8.00 4.17 9.72
C PRO A 67 -9.27 4.58 8.96
N LEU A 68 -10.17 3.64 8.66
CA LEU A 68 -11.46 3.95 8.03
C LEU A 68 -12.37 4.76 8.96
N LEU A 69 -12.41 4.44 10.26
CA LEU A 69 -13.14 5.22 11.26
C LEU A 69 -12.55 6.62 11.42
N ILE A 70 -11.22 6.78 11.36
CA ILE A 70 -10.59 8.11 11.34
C ILE A 70 -11.07 8.90 10.13
N VAL A 71 -11.10 8.30 8.94
CA VAL A 71 -11.60 8.95 7.71
C VAL A 71 -13.07 9.38 7.86
N LEU A 72 -13.92 8.50 8.36
CA LEU A 72 -15.37 8.73 8.46
C LEU A 72 -15.75 9.70 9.58
N LEU A 73 -15.13 9.58 10.75
CA LEU A 73 -15.57 10.26 11.98
C LEU A 73 -14.73 11.50 12.29
N ILE A 74 -13.41 11.42 12.11
CA ILE A 74 -12.48 12.51 12.44
C ILE A 74 -12.32 13.43 11.23
N PHE A 75 -11.97 12.87 10.08
CA PHE A 75 -11.79 13.67 8.86
C PHE A 75 -13.11 14.07 8.23
N ARG A 76 -14.18 13.28 8.48
CA ARG A 76 -15.53 13.45 7.93
C ARG A 76 -15.53 13.49 6.41
N GLU A 77 -14.76 12.59 5.80
CA GLU A 77 -14.58 12.50 4.36
C GLU A 77 -15.09 11.18 3.79
N SER A 78 -15.37 11.18 2.49
CA SER A 78 -15.72 9.95 1.77
C SER A 78 -14.51 9.00 1.72
N PRO A 79 -14.67 7.70 2.04
CA PRO A 79 -13.63 6.68 1.86
C PRO A 79 -13.10 6.60 0.43
N ALA A 80 -13.91 6.99 -0.56
CA ALA A 80 -13.48 7.06 -1.94
C ALA A 80 -12.25 7.97 -2.07
N ARG A 81 -12.14 9.08 -1.32
CA ARG A 81 -10.96 9.98 -1.34
C ARG A 81 -9.66 9.30 -0.89
N TYR A 82 -9.76 8.15 -0.23
CA TYR A 82 -8.66 7.32 0.25
C TYR A 82 -8.57 5.99 -0.49
N GLY A 83 -9.10 5.93 -1.71
CA GLY A 83 -8.89 4.79 -2.62
C GLY A 83 -9.93 3.67 -2.54
N PHE A 84 -10.99 3.79 -1.74
CA PHE A 84 -12.18 2.91 -1.85
C PHE A 84 -13.00 3.24 -3.10
N ARG A 85 -12.38 3.04 -4.26
CA ARG A 85 -12.98 3.20 -5.58
C ARG A 85 -12.21 2.33 -6.58
N ILE A 86 -12.85 1.99 -7.69
CA ILE A 86 -12.18 1.29 -8.79
C ILE A 86 -11.17 2.21 -9.48
N GLY A 87 -11.49 3.48 -9.69
CA GLY A 87 -10.57 4.43 -10.33
C GLY A 87 -10.27 4.11 -11.80
N ASP A 88 -9.07 4.44 -12.28
CA ASP A 88 -8.64 4.15 -13.65
C ASP A 88 -8.26 2.67 -13.80
N TRP A 89 -9.25 1.81 -14.05
CA TRP A 89 -9.06 0.37 -14.09
C TRP A 89 -8.19 -0.13 -15.23
N ARG A 90 -8.15 0.58 -16.36
CA ARG A 90 -7.30 0.19 -17.49
C ARG A 90 -5.83 0.36 -17.11
N ALA A 91 -5.48 1.54 -16.57
CA ALA A 91 -4.15 1.76 -16.04
C ALA A 91 -3.85 0.81 -14.87
N GLY A 92 -4.84 0.58 -13.99
CA GLY A 92 -4.71 -0.30 -12.84
C GLY A 92 -4.37 -1.74 -13.21
N LEU A 93 -5.06 -2.35 -14.17
CA LEU A 93 -4.77 -3.71 -14.63
C LEU A 93 -3.40 -3.80 -15.31
N VAL A 94 -3.04 -2.82 -16.15
CA VAL A 94 -1.72 -2.79 -16.82
C VAL A 94 -0.59 -2.67 -15.78
N LEU A 95 -0.72 -1.74 -14.83
CA LEU A 95 0.27 -1.56 -13.77
C LEU A 95 0.32 -2.75 -12.82
N THR A 96 -0.81 -3.41 -12.57
CA THR A 96 -0.87 -4.66 -11.79
C THR A 96 -0.07 -5.76 -12.48
N ALA A 97 -0.29 -5.95 -13.79
CA ALA A 97 0.45 -6.95 -14.57
C ALA A 97 1.96 -6.64 -14.60
N ILE A 98 2.35 -5.39 -14.86
CA ILE A 98 3.76 -4.97 -14.85
C ILE A 98 4.39 -5.19 -13.48
N GLY A 99 3.71 -4.76 -12.40
CA GLY A 99 4.18 -4.91 -11.03
C GLY A 99 4.36 -6.37 -10.65
N TRP A 100 3.39 -7.22 -10.98
CA TRP A 100 3.44 -8.65 -10.70
C TRP A 100 4.54 -9.35 -11.50
N ILE A 101 4.68 -9.09 -12.80
CA ILE A 101 5.75 -9.67 -13.65
C ILE A 101 7.13 -9.25 -13.12
N GLY A 102 7.31 -7.97 -12.80
CA GLY A 102 8.56 -7.46 -12.25
C GLY A 102 8.91 -8.12 -10.92
N ALA A 103 7.95 -8.20 -10.00
CA ALA A 103 8.15 -8.86 -8.71
C ALA A 103 8.42 -10.36 -8.88
N ALA A 104 7.74 -11.03 -9.82
CA ALA A 104 7.95 -12.43 -10.14
C ALA A 104 9.37 -12.69 -10.65
N ALA A 105 9.88 -11.85 -11.55
CA ALA A 105 11.25 -11.94 -12.04
C ALA A 105 12.27 -11.83 -10.89
N VAL A 106 12.06 -10.88 -9.96
CA VAL A 106 12.92 -10.73 -8.77
C VAL A 106 12.86 -11.98 -7.90
N VAL A 107 11.66 -12.46 -7.54
CA VAL A 107 11.49 -13.66 -6.70
C VAL A 107 12.16 -14.87 -7.35
N LEU A 108 11.96 -15.10 -8.65
CA LEU A 108 12.57 -16.22 -9.36
C LEU A 108 14.10 -16.14 -9.41
N ALA A 109 14.67 -14.94 -9.46
CA ALA A 109 16.11 -14.73 -9.42
C ALA A 109 16.69 -14.99 -8.02
N VAL A 110 16.01 -14.56 -6.95
CA VAL A 110 16.54 -14.65 -5.58
C VAL A 110 16.15 -15.93 -4.83
N ARG A 111 15.15 -16.69 -5.31
CA ARG A 111 14.62 -17.86 -4.58
C ARG A 111 15.64 -18.94 -4.20
N LYS A 112 16.75 -19.04 -4.94
CA LYS A 112 17.82 -20.03 -4.70
C LYS A 112 18.84 -19.58 -3.66
N THR A 113 18.79 -18.33 -3.21
CA THR A 113 19.73 -17.80 -2.22
C THR A 113 19.45 -18.37 -0.83
N ALA A 114 20.51 -18.50 -0.01
CA ALA A 114 20.39 -19.06 1.33
C ALA A 114 19.52 -18.19 2.26
N SER A 115 19.62 -16.86 2.13
CA SER A 115 18.80 -15.91 2.89
C SER A 115 17.30 -16.09 2.61
N PHE A 116 16.93 -16.20 1.33
CA PHE A 116 15.54 -16.40 0.93
C PHE A 116 14.98 -17.73 1.46
N ARG A 117 15.73 -18.83 1.32
CA ARG A 117 15.30 -20.14 1.82
C ARG A 117 15.20 -20.20 3.35
N THR A 118 16.10 -19.53 4.07
CA THR A 118 16.08 -19.51 5.54
C THR A 118 14.85 -18.78 6.06
N TYR A 119 14.51 -17.64 5.46
CA TYR A 119 13.37 -16.83 5.90
C TYR A 119 12.02 -17.39 5.41
N TYR A 120 11.92 -17.77 4.14
CA TYR A 120 10.65 -18.20 3.53
C TYR A 120 10.44 -19.72 3.49
N GLY A 121 11.48 -20.53 3.72
CA GLY A 121 11.41 -22.00 3.59
C GLY A 121 10.58 -22.70 4.69
N GLN A 122 10.28 -22.02 5.80
CA GLN A 122 9.42 -22.54 6.86
C GLN A 122 8.04 -21.87 6.92
N ALA A 123 7.80 -20.84 6.11
CA ALA A 123 6.56 -20.07 6.18
C ALA A 123 5.46 -20.78 5.37
N ALA A 124 4.38 -21.17 6.04
CA ALA A 124 3.18 -21.73 5.40
C ALA A 124 2.30 -20.63 4.78
N VAL A 125 2.89 -19.76 3.96
CA VAL A 125 2.16 -18.73 3.22
C VAL A 125 1.30 -19.43 2.15
N GLY A 126 0.08 -18.94 1.87
CA GLY A 126 -0.70 -19.29 0.67
C GLY A 126 -1.19 -20.73 0.44
N ARG A 127 -1.20 -21.65 1.43
CA ARG A 127 -1.94 -22.92 1.32
C ARG A 127 -3.44 -22.66 1.52
N LEU A 128 -4.39 -23.39 0.91
CA LEU A 128 -5.81 -23.30 1.35
C LEU A 128 -5.89 -23.87 2.78
N PRO A 129 -6.43 -23.16 3.80
CA PRO A 129 -7.28 -21.94 3.84
C PRO A 129 -6.57 -20.58 4.09
N PHE A 130 -5.23 -20.53 4.11
CA PHE A 130 -4.40 -19.36 4.40
C PHE A 130 -4.41 -18.27 3.31
N TRP A 131 -4.65 -18.59 2.03
CA TRP A 131 -4.66 -17.59 0.94
C TRP A 131 -5.68 -16.45 1.13
N LEU A 132 -6.87 -16.78 1.66
CA LEU A 132 -7.91 -15.77 1.94
C LEU A 132 -7.54 -14.93 3.17
N ALA A 133 -6.95 -15.55 4.20
CA ALA A 133 -6.44 -14.83 5.36
C ALA A 133 -5.34 -13.84 4.97
N ASP A 134 -4.37 -14.27 4.15
CA ASP A 134 -3.33 -13.41 3.58
C ASP A 134 -3.96 -12.24 2.81
N GLY A 135 -5.00 -12.50 2.01
CA GLY A 135 -5.73 -11.47 1.29
C GLY A 135 -6.39 -10.43 2.21
N ILE A 136 -7.03 -10.86 3.29
CA ILE A 136 -7.67 -9.95 4.25
C ILE A 136 -6.61 -9.09 4.97
N GLU A 137 -5.51 -9.69 5.43
CA GLU A 137 -4.42 -8.94 6.07
C GLU A 137 -3.82 -7.91 5.11
N LEU A 138 -3.53 -8.32 3.87
CA LEU A 138 -2.94 -7.45 2.85
C LEU A 138 -3.90 -6.36 2.40
N PHE A 139 -5.21 -6.60 2.42
CA PHE A 139 -6.19 -5.56 2.12
C PHE A 139 -6.13 -4.41 3.13
N GLY A 140 -6.08 -4.74 4.43
CA GLY A 140 -5.89 -3.73 5.48
C GLY A 140 -4.52 -3.06 5.38
N TRP A 141 -3.46 -3.84 5.16
CA TRP A 141 -2.10 -3.34 4.99
C TRP A 141 -1.99 -2.30 3.87
N GLU A 142 -2.50 -2.63 2.68
CA GLU A 142 -2.46 -1.71 1.54
C GLU A 142 -3.40 -0.52 1.74
N PHE A 143 -4.54 -0.69 2.42
CA PHE A 143 -5.35 0.46 2.77
C PHE A 143 -4.61 1.42 3.71
N LEU A 144 -3.93 0.94 4.76
CA LEU A 144 -3.18 1.80 5.69
C LEU A 144 -2.15 2.67 4.95
N PHE A 145 -1.34 2.07 4.09
CA PHE A 145 -0.25 2.79 3.42
C PHE A 145 -0.70 3.52 2.14
N ARG A 146 -1.38 2.82 1.21
CA ARG A 146 -1.71 3.33 -0.14
C ARG A 146 -3.08 4.00 -0.19
N GLY A 147 -3.93 3.76 0.80
CA GLY A 147 -5.19 4.46 0.99
C GLY A 147 -5.05 5.62 1.97
N PHE A 148 -5.06 5.30 3.26
CA PHE A 148 -5.10 6.25 4.36
C PHE A 148 -3.89 7.21 4.38
N LEU A 149 -2.68 6.70 4.55
CA LEU A 149 -1.48 7.53 4.69
C LEU A 149 -1.15 8.29 3.40
N LEU A 150 -1.09 7.60 2.25
CA LEU A 150 -0.75 8.21 0.97
C LEU A 150 -1.69 9.37 0.61
N PHE A 151 -3.01 9.15 0.62
CA PHE A 151 -3.94 10.19 0.17
C PHE A 151 -4.13 11.32 1.21
N ALA A 152 -3.82 11.09 2.49
CA ALA A 152 -3.68 12.16 3.47
C ALA A 152 -2.44 13.03 3.16
N LEU A 153 -1.27 12.42 3.02
CA LEU A 153 -0.03 13.12 2.70
C LEU A 153 -0.08 13.85 1.36
N TYR A 154 -0.65 13.22 0.32
CA TYR A 154 -0.64 13.78 -1.03
C TYR A 154 -1.33 15.14 -1.13
N ARG A 155 -2.37 15.38 -0.32
CA ARG A 155 -3.05 16.69 -0.28
C ARG A 155 -2.23 17.76 0.43
N ALA A 156 -1.39 17.37 1.39
CA ALA A 156 -0.55 18.31 2.12
C ALA A 156 0.75 18.65 1.38
N CYS A 157 1.38 17.67 0.71
CA CYS A 157 2.71 17.84 0.12
C CYS A 157 2.85 17.34 -1.33
N GLY A 158 1.74 17.01 -2.00
CA GLY A 158 1.74 16.62 -3.41
C GLY A 158 2.53 15.33 -3.69
N PRO A 159 3.21 15.24 -4.85
CA PRO A 159 3.93 14.03 -5.29
C PRO A 159 4.95 13.47 -4.30
N LEU A 160 5.50 14.29 -3.41
CA LEU A 160 6.45 13.84 -2.38
C LEU A 160 5.83 12.78 -1.46
N ALA A 161 4.51 12.77 -1.31
CA ALA A 161 3.78 11.76 -0.53
C ALA A 161 4.05 10.32 -0.97
N ILE A 162 4.36 10.08 -2.25
CA ILE A 162 4.69 8.75 -2.78
C ILE A 162 5.95 8.18 -2.09
N LEU A 163 6.95 9.03 -1.88
CA LEU A 163 8.18 8.67 -1.15
C LEU A 163 7.95 8.66 0.35
N LEU A 164 7.24 9.66 0.90
CA LEU A 164 7.03 9.77 2.34
C LEU A 164 6.25 8.60 2.92
N GLN A 165 5.21 8.09 2.25
CA GLN A 165 4.49 6.90 2.71
C GLN A 165 5.34 5.63 2.61
N ALA A 166 6.31 5.59 1.69
CA ALA A 166 7.18 4.43 1.50
C ALA A 166 8.15 4.24 2.68
N VAL A 167 8.47 5.32 3.41
CA VAL A 167 9.36 5.28 4.58
C VAL A 167 8.80 4.40 5.71
N PRO A 168 7.61 4.67 6.30
CA PRO A 168 7.06 3.79 7.33
C PRO A 168 6.74 2.39 6.79
N PHE A 169 6.41 2.26 5.50
CA PHE A 169 6.26 0.93 4.87
C PHE A 169 7.57 0.13 4.90
N ALA A 170 8.69 0.73 4.54
CA ALA A 170 10.01 0.06 4.59
C ALA A 170 10.42 -0.26 6.03
N LEU A 171 10.16 0.64 6.99
CA LEU A 171 10.42 0.38 8.42
C LEU A 171 9.57 -0.78 8.95
N ALA A 172 8.32 -0.91 8.51
CA ALA A 172 7.45 -2.01 8.89
C ALA A 172 7.90 -3.38 8.31
N HIS A 173 8.91 -3.40 7.45
CA HIS A 173 9.54 -4.63 6.92
C HIS A 173 10.84 -5.02 7.67
N ILE A 174 11.27 -4.25 8.67
CA ILE A 174 12.41 -4.62 9.52
C ILE A 174 12.18 -6.03 10.09
N GLY A 175 13.20 -6.88 9.99
CA GLY A 175 13.15 -8.30 10.34
C GLY A 175 13.15 -9.23 9.12
N LYS A 176 12.82 -8.71 7.93
CA LYS A 176 13.07 -9.41 6.65
C LYS A 176 14.55 -9.36 6.25
N PRO A 177 14.99 -10.20 5.28
CA PRO A 177 16.33 -10.08 4.71
C PRO A 177 16.67 -8.64 4.33
N GLU A 178 17.89 -8.19 4.62
CA GLU A 178 18.31 -6.79 4.49
C GLU A 178 18.02 -6.22 3.10
N LEU A 179 18.37 -6.96 2.04
CA LEU A 179 18.13 -6.55 0.65
C LEU A 179 16.63 -6.35 0.36
N GLU A 180 15.75 -7.13 0.98
CA GLU A 180 14.30 -6.96 0.83
C GLU A 180 13.82 -5.70 1.56
N THR A 181 14.30 -5.47 2.79
CA THR A 181 13.95 -4.28 3.56
C THR A 181 14.42 -3.01 2.87
N LEU A 182 15.66 -2.98 2.35
CA LEU A 182 16.19 -1.83 1.61
C LEU A 182 15.44 -1.61 0.29
N SER A 183 15.06 -2.68 -0.41
CA SER A 183 14.29 -2.55 -1.66
C SER A 183 12.82 -2.18 -1.43
N CYS A 184 12.29 -2.34 -0.20
CA CYS A 184 10.94 -1.91 0.15
C CYS A 184 10.73 -0.40 0.01
N ILE A 185 11.76 0.44 0.04
CA ILE A 185 11.57 1.86 -0.25
C ILE A 185 11.16 2.08 -1.72
N PHE A 186 11.76 1.33 -2.64
CA PHE A 186 11.47 1.40 -4.08
C PHE A 186 10.16 0.70 -4.42
N GLY A 187 9.93 -0.51 -3.89
CA GLY A 187 8.64 -1.20 -4.02
C GLY A 187 7.49 -0.40 -3.38
N GLY A 188 7.79 0.21 -2.23
CA GLY A 188 6.95 1.16 -1.51
C GLY A 188 6.48 2.30 -2.40
N ALA A 189 7.45 3.01 -2.99
CA ALA A 189 7.20 4.11 -3.91
C ALA A 189 6.46 3.66 -5.17
N PHE A 190 6.80 2.51 -5.75
CA PHE A 190 6.09 1.97 -6.92
C PHE A 190 4.61 1.72 -6.61
N PHE A 191 4.29 1.05 -5.50
CA PHE A 191 2.90 0.82 -5.12
C PHE A 191 2.18 2.15 -4.81
N GLY A 192 2.87 3.09 -4.17
CA GLY A 192 2.36 4.45 -3.96
C GLY A 192 2.02 5.15 -5.28
N TYR A 193 2.89 5.03 -6.29
CA TYR A 193 2.64 5.55 -7.63
C TYR A 193 1.41 4.87 -8.28
N VAL A 194 1.30 3.54 -8.22
CA VAL A 194 0.14 2.81 -8.77
C VAL A 194 -1.15 3.28 -8.10
N ALA A 195 -1.15 3.39 -6.76
CA ALA A 195 -2.30 3.85 -5.99
C ALA A 195 -2.71 5.26 -6.39
N TRP A 196 -1.74 6.18 -6.46
CA TRP A 196 -1.98 7.55 -6.86
C TRP A 196 -2.51 7.66 -8.30
N ARG A 197 -1.84 7.01 -9.26
CA ARG A 197 -2.17 7.07 -10.68
C ARG A 197 -3.57 6.52 -10.96
N THR A 198 -3.95 5.46 -10.25
CA THR A 198 -5.27 4.83 -10.40
C THR A 198 -6.34 5.44 -9.50
N ARG A 199 -5.94 6.22 -8.49
CA ARG A 199 -6.77 6.69 -7.37
C ARG A 199 -7.38 5.54 -6.56
N SER A 200 -6.67 4.42 -6.44
CA SER A 200 -7.17 3.20 -5.79
C SER A 200 -6.05 2.37 -5.18
N PHE A 201 -6.20 1.98 -3.91
CA PHE A 201 -5.26 1.03 -3.28
C PHE A 201 -5.53 -0.42 -3.69
N LEU A 202 -6.63 -0.69 -4.41
CA LEU A 202 -7.01 -2.03 -4.83
C LEU A 202 -5.98 -2.67 -5.76
N TYR A 203 -5.35 -1.89 -6.66
CA TYR A 203 -4.32 -2.42 -7.56
C TYR A 203 -3.00 -2.78 -6.85
N PRO A 204 -2.44 -1.93 -5.96
CA PRO A 204 -1.37 -2.34 -5.05
C PRO A 204 -1.71 -3.61 -4.26
N PHE A 205 -2.93 -3.70 -3.73
CA PHE A 205 -3.44 -4.90 -3.06
C PHE A 205 -3.38 -6.14 -3.96
N LEU A 206 -3.87 -6.04 -5.20
CA LEU A 206 -3.80 -7.15 -6.15
C LEU A 206 -2.34 -7.55 -6.44
N ILE A 207 -1.43 -6.59 -6.65
CA ILE A 207 -0.01 -6.89 -6.86
C ILE A 207 0.55 -7.63 -5.64
N HIS A 208 0.29 -7.13 -4.43
CA HIS A 208 0.83 -7.69 -3.18
C HIS A 208 0.29 -9.10 -2.92
N TRP A 209 -1.01 -9.31 -3.15
CA TRP A 209 -1.64 -10.60 -2.92
C TRP A 209 -1.18 -11.65 -3.94
N LEU A 210 -1.05 -11.27 -5.22
CA LEU A 210 -0.49 -12.15 -6.25
C LEU A 210 0.99 -12.47 -6.00
N LEU A 211 1.77 -11.50 -5.50
CA LEU A 211 3.17 -11.72 -5.12
C LEU A 211 3.29 -12.71 -3.96
N THR A 212 2.48 -12.56 -2.93
CA THR A 212 2.45 -13.46 -1.76
C THR A 212 2.04 -14.88 -2.18
N SER A 213 1.07 -14.98 -3.10
CA SER A 213 0.67 -16.24 -3.72
C SER A 213 1.80 -16.88 -4.53
N LEU A 214 2.55 -16.08 -5.29
CA LEU A 214 3.70 -16.55 -6.06
C LEU A 214 4.84 -17.05 -5.17
N MET A 215 5.17 -16.31 -4.10
CA MET A 215 6.20 -16.71 -3.15
C MET A 215 5.87 -18.08 -2.55
N THR A 216 4.61 -18.33 -2.21
CA THR A 216 4.12 -19.64 -1.77
C THR A 216 4.36 -20.72 -2.80
N TRP A 217 3.93 -20.50 -4.04
CA TRP A 217 4.12 -21.48 -5.11
C TRP A 217 5.62 -21.78 -5.31
N ALA A 218 6.46 -20.74 -5.29
CA ALA A 218 7.91 -20.88 -5.49
C ALA A 218 8.62 -21.62 -4.36
N THR A 219 8.14 -21.55 -3.11
CA THR A 219 8.69 -22.29 -1.97
C THR A 219 8.24 -23.75 -1.91
N ASN A 220 7.06 -24.08 -2.46
CA ASN A 220 6.56 -25.47 -2.54
C ASN A 220 7.12 -26.26 -3.74
N LEU A 221 7.74 -25.60 -4.73
CA LEU A 221 8.42 -26.24 -5.86
C LEU A 221 9.87 -26.66 -5.53
N GLY A 222 10.07 -27.30 -4.37
CA GLY A 222 11.34 -27.90 -3.98
C GLY A 222 11.92 -28.78 -5.08
#